data_AF-A0A060PZI7-F1
#
_entry.id   AF-A0A060PZI7-F1
#
_cell.length_a   1.000
_cell.length_b   1.000
_cell.length_c   1.000
_cell.angle_alpha   90.00
_cell.angle_beta   90.00
_cell.angle_gamma   90.00
#
_symmetry.space_group_name_H-M   'P 1'
#
loop_
_entity.id
_entity.type
_entity.pdbx_description
1 polymer ?
#
loop_
_entity_poly.entity_id
_entity_poly.type
_entity_poly.pdbx_seq_one_letter_code
_entity_poly.pdbx_strand_id
1 'polypeptide(L)'
;MLSKICNAIKYLLRRKGKFVGRDENGNSYYESNKGKRWVTYSSVSEPTTVPPKWHIWLHYTDDTVPVNNKKKKIKHTPNLTGTKDAYYPNQKVKNYYKSWNPNN
;
A
#
# COMPACT_ATOMS: atom_id res chain seq x y z
N MET A 1 -9.54 26.81 1.24
CA MET A 1 -9.89 26.71 -0.21
C MET A 1 -9.55 25.33 -0.79
N LEU A 2 -8.33 24.81 -0.55
CA LEU A 2 -7.85 23.52 -1.04
C LEU A 2 -8.67 22.28 -0.58
N SER A 3 -9.15 22.26 0.68
CA SER A 3 -9.92 21.11 1.18
C SER A 3 -11.29 20.94 0.51
N LYS A 4 -11.93 22.05 0.09
CA LYS A 4 -13.23 22.03 -0.62
C LYS A 4 -13.08 21.41 -2.01
N ILE A 5 -12.00 21.74 -2.72
CA ILE A 5 -11.68 21.16 -4.04
C ILE A 5 -11.36 19.66 -3.90
N CYS A 6 -10.55 19.29 -2.92
CA CYS A 6 -10.22 17.88 -2.65
C CYS A 6 -11.46 17.04 -2.34
N ASN A 7 -12.39 17.58 -1.55
CA ASN A 7 -13.65 16.93 -1.22
C ASN A 7 -14.58 16.81 -2.44
N ALA A 8 -14.62 17.82 -3.31
CA ALA A 8 -15.39 17.78 -4.55
C ALA A 8 -14.86 16.73 -5.53
N ILE A 9 -13.53 16.60 -5.67
CA ILE A 9 -12.90 15.58 -6.51
C ILE A 9 -13.21 14.18 -5.98
N LYS A 10 -13.05 13.95 -4.66
CA LYS A 10 -13.42 12.68 -4.02
C LYS A 10 -14.90 12.34 -4.24
N TYR A 11 -15.78 13.34 -4.16
CA TYR A 11 -17.21 13.16 -4.39
C TYR A 11 -17.55 12.79 -5.84
N LEU A 12 -16.92 13.45 -6.81
CA LEU A 12 -17.09 13.14 -8.24
C LEU A 12 -16.63 11.73 -8.58
N LEU A 13 -15.46 11.32 -8.06
CA LEU A 13 -14.95 9.96 -8.24
C LEU A 13 -15.90 8.93 -7.61
N ARG A 14 -16.44 9.21 -6.42
CA ARG A 14 -17.41 8.33 -5.75
C ARG A 14 -18.72 8.17 -6.52
N ARG A 15 -19.19 9.21 -7.23
CA ARG A 15 -20.41 9.14 -8.04
C ARG A 15 -20.23 8.35 -9.35
N LYS A 16 -19.00 8.23 -9.87
CA LYS A 16 -18.73 7.57 -11.15
C LYS A 16 -18.56 6.05 -11.05
N GLY A 17 -18.49 5.48 -9.85
CA GLY A 17 -18.28 4.05 -9.64
C GLY A 17 -19.16 3.49 -8.53
N LYS A 18 -19.44 2.19 -8.64
CA LYS A 18 -20.05 1.41 -7.57
C LYS A 18 -19.02 1.20 -6.47
N PHE A 19 -19.43 1.43 -5.23
CA PHE A 19 -18.62 1.12 -4.06
C PHE A 19 -18.49 -0.40 -3.92
N VAL A 20 -17.24 -0.88 -3.84
CA VAL A 20 -16.92 -2.31 -3.77
C VAL A 20 -16.60 -2.71 -2.33
N GLY A 21 -15.81 -1.91 -1.63
CA GLY A 21 -15.46 -2.18 -0.24
C GLY A 21 -14.45 -1.19 0.35
N ARG A 22 -14.07 -1.46 1.59
CA ARG A 22 -13.10 -0.67 2.35
C ARG A 22 -12.11 -1.60 3.02
N ASP A 23 -10.84 -1.19 3.09
CA ASP A 23 -9.81 -1.94 3.80
C ASP A 23 -9.65 -1.51 5.28
N GLU A 24 -8.75 -2.20 5.98
CA GLU A 24 -8.41 -1.96 7.38
C GLU A 24 -7.76 -0.58 7.61
N ASN A 25 -7.17 0.01 6.56
CA ASN A 25 -6.54 1.33 6.58
C ASN A 25 -7.53 2.46 6.24
N GLY A 26 -8.78 2.12 5.94
CA GLY A 26 -9.86 3.04 5.61
C GLY A 26 -9.92 3.45 4.13
N ASN A 27 -9.07 2.91 3.27
CA ASN A 27 -9.12 3.20 1.83
C ASN A 27 -10.39 2.60 1.24
N SER A 28 -11.05 3.36 0.37
CA SER A 28 -12.32 2.96 -0.24
C SER A 28 -12.13 2.63 -1.71
N TYR A 29 -12.66 1.49 -2.15
CA TYR A 29 -12.45 0.93 -3.48
C TYR A 29 -13.72 0.98 -4.31
N TYR A 30 -13.57 1.31 -5.59
CA TYR A 30 -14.68 1.56 -6.51
C TYR A 30 -14.42 0.90 -7.87
N GLU A 31 -15.50 0.52 -8.54
CA GLU A 31 -15.49 -0.03 -9.89
C GLU A 31 -16.57 0.64 -10.75
N SER A 32 -16.24 1.01 -11.97
CA SER A 32 -17.21 1.53 -12.95
C SER A 32 -17.93 0.39 -13.67
N ASN A 33 -19.10 0.68 -14.26
CA ASN A 33 -19.79 -0.28 -15.13
C ASN A 33 -18.96 -0.75 -16.35
N LYS A 34 -17.88 -0.03 -16.69
CA LYS A 34 -16.92 -0.39 -17.75
C LYS A 34 -15.71 -1.17 -17.22
N GLY A 35 -15.76 -1.65 -15.98
CA GLY A 35 -14.69 -2.42 -15.35
C GLY A 35 -13.50 -1.62 -14.84
N LYS A 36 -13.43 -0.29 -15.02
CA LYS A 36 -12.34 0.52 -14.44
C LYS A 36 -12.40 0.52 -12.92
N ARG A 37 -11.28 0.23 -12.25
CA ARG A 37 -11.12 0.20 -10.79
C ARG A 37 -10.26 1.36 -10.30
N TRP A 38 -10.59 1.92 -9.13
CA TRP A 38 -9.76 2.91 -8.45
C TRP A 38 -9.94 2.87 -6.93
N VAL A 39 -8.96 3.45 -6.23
CA VAL A 39 -8.94 3.60 -4.79
C VAL A 39 -9.03 5.09 -4.42
N THR A 40 -9.77 5.39 -3.36
CA THR A 40 -9.72 6.68 -2.67
C THR A 40 -9.06 6.48 -1.32
N TYR A 41 -7.88 7.04 -1.15
CA TYR A 41 -7.10 6.94 0.09
C TYR A 41 -7.79 7.68 1.24
N SER A 42 -7.73 7.08 2.43
CA SER A 42 -8.27 7.68 3.66
C SER A 42 -7.43 8.88 4.12
N SER A 43 -6.10 8.81 3.93
CA SER A 43 -5.12 9.79 4.37
C SER A 43 -4.35 10.38 3.17
N VAL A 44 -3.03 10.51 3.30
CA VAL A 44 -2.13 10.93 2.22
C VAL A 44 -2.20 9.90 1.09
N SER A 45 -2.19 10.37 -0.14
CA SER A 45 -2.30 9.53 -1.34
C SER A 45 -1.01 8.74 -1.56
N GLU A 46 -0.84 7.65 -0.81
CA GLU A 46 0.34 6.78 -0.83
C GLU A 46 -0.02 5.39 -1.37
N PRO A 47 0.39 5.03 -2.61
CA PRO A 47 0.02 3.77 -3.25
C PRO A 47 0.41 2.52 -2.46
N THR A 48 1.50 2.60 -1.71
CA THR A 48 2.03 1.48 -0.93
C THR A 48 1.19 1.17 0.32
N THR A 49 0.20 2.01 0.64
CA THR A 49 -0.75 1.76 1.74
C THR A 49 -1.83 0.74 1.40
N VAL A 50 -2.03 0.41 0.12
CA VAL A 50 -3.01 -0.58 -0.33
C VAL A 50 -2.59 -1.98 0.13
N PRO A 51 -3.43 -2.72 0.89
CA PRO A 51 -3.10 -4.07 1.34
C PRO A 51 -2.99 -5.06 0.17
N PRO A 52 -2.23 -6.16 0.31
CA PRO A 52 -1.94 -7.08 -0.80
C PRO A 52 -3.16 -7.63 -1.53
N LYS A 53 -4.24 -7.98 -0.81
CA LYS A 53 -5.46 -8.49 -1.44
C LYS A 53 -6.16 -7.45 -2.31
N TRP A 54 -6.25 -6.22 -1.81
CA TRP A 54 -6.81 -5.11 -2.57
C TRP A 54 -5.91 -4.69 -3.72
N HIS A 55 -4.59 -4.84 -3.57
CA HIS A 55 -3.63 -4.62 -4.65
C HIS A 55 -3.88 -5.57 -5.83
N ILE A 56 -4.07 -6.87 -5.57
CA ILE A 56 -4.36 -7.88 -6.59
C ILE A 56 -5.66 -7.51 -7.35
N TRP A 57 -6.73 -7.19 -6.61
CA TRP A 57 -8.02 -6.81 -7.20
C TRP A 57 -7.92 -5.52 -8.03
N LEU A 58 -7.22 -4.52 -7.51
CA LEU A 58 -7.03 -3.23 -8.16
C LEU A 58 -6.23 -3.33 -9.47
N HIS A 59 -5.30 -4.28 -9.55
CA HIS A 59 -4.43 -4.52 -10.72
C HIS A 59 -4.95 -5.60 -11.67
N TYR A 60 -6.23 -5.98 -11.58
CA TYR A 60 -6.86 -6.96 -12.48
C TYR A 60 -6.18 -8.34 -12.50
N THR A 61 -5.43 -8.68 -11.45
CA THR A 61 -4.79 -9.99 -11.35
C THR A 61 -5.78 -11.06 -10.92
N ASP A 62 -6.77 -10.67 -10.10
CA ASP A 62 -7.90 -11.49 -9.67
C ASP A 62 -9.13 -10.59 -9.53
N ASP A 63 -10.29 -11.07 -9.97
CA ASP A 63 -11.56 -10.35 -9.87
C ASP A 63 -12.29 -10.60 -8.55
N THR A 64 -11.78 -11.51 -7.71
CA THR A 64 -12.36 -11.77 -6.40
C THR A 64 -12.24 -10.55 -5.50
N VAL A 65 -13.39 -10.03 -5.07
CA VAL A 65 -13.43 -8.92 -4.12
C VAL A 65 -12.86 -9.39 -2.78
N PRO A 66 -11.86 -8.69 -2.21
CA PRO A 66 -11.26 -9.07 -0.95
C PRO A 66 -12.28 -9.12 0.19
N VAL A 67 -12.63 -10.32 0.64
CA VAL A 67 -13.45 -10.50 1.84
C VAL A 67 -12.59 -10.30 3.09
N ASN A 68 -13.16 -9.65 4.10
CA ASN A 68 -12.51 -9.41 5.38
C ASN A 68 -12.36 -10.72 6.18
N ASN A 69 -11.42 -11.57 5.76
CA ASN A 69 -11.13 -12.83 6.43
C ASN A 69 -10.31 -12.57 7.69
N LYS A 70 -10.89 -12.92 8.85
CA LYS A 70 -10.32 -12.83 10.21
C LYS A 70 -9.11 -13.76 10.48
N LYS A 71 -8.57 -14.43 9.46
CA LYS A 71 -7.37 -15.27 9.63
C LYS A 71 -6.20 -14.36 10.05
N LYS A 72 -5.38 -14.79 11.01
CA LYS A 72 -4.15 -14.09 11.41
C LYS A 72 -3.29 -13.85 10.17
N LYS A 73 -3.19 -12.59 9.75
CA LYS A 73 -2.30 -12.14 8.67
C LYS A 73 -1.24 -11.24 9.28
N ILE A 74 -0.07 -11.21 8.66
CA ILE A 74 0.93 -10.19 8.92
C ILE A 74 0.29 -8.84 8.58
N LYS A 75 0.39 -7.87 9.51
CA LYS A 75 -0.13 -6.53 9.31
C LYS A 75 0.60 -5.88 8.14
N HIS A 76 -0.15 -5.30 7.21
CA HIS A 76 0.46 -4.57 6.08
C HIS A 76 1.21 -3.34 6.57
N THR A 77 2.46 -3.19 6.13
CA THR A 77 3.29 -2.01 6.38
C THR A 77 3.56 -1.30 5.05
N PRO A 78 3.26 0.01 4.94
CA PRO A 78 3.57 0.77 3.73
C PRO A 78 5.08 0.92 3.54
N ASN A 79 5.48 1.47 2.40
CA ASN A 79 6.89 1.75 2.13
C ASN A 79 7.43 2.84 3.07
N LEU A 80 8.58 2.55 3.71
CA LEU A 80 9.24 3.43 4.67
C LEU A 80 10.50 4.11 4.11
N THR A 81 10.81 3.93 2.82
CA THR A 81 11.96 4.59 2.17
C THR A 81 11.95 6.10 2.42
N GLY A 82 13.12 6.66 2.76
CA GLY A 82 13.28 8.09 3.04
C GLY A 82 12.75 8.54 4.41
N THR A 83 12.21 7.62 5.23
CA THR A 83 11.84 7.89 6.62
C THR A 83 12.93 7.43 7.59
N LYS A 84 12.79 7.78 8.88
CA LYS A 84 13.70 7.30 9.94
C LYS A 84 13.67 5.78 10.11
N ASP A 85 12.55 5.15 9.73
CA ASP A 85 12.31 3.70 9.86
C ASP A 85 12.61 2.94 8.55
N ALA A 86 13.33 3.57 7.61
CA ALA A 86 13.74 2.92 6.37
C ALA A 86 14.61 1.68 6.66
N TYR A 87 14.41 0.62 5.88
CA TYR A 87 15.24 -0.57 5.98
C TYR A 87 16.64 -0.30 5.41
N TYR A 88 17.66 -0.49 6.25
CA TYR A 88 19.07 -0.47 5.85
C TYR A 88 19.63 -1.89 5.97
N PRO A 89 20.05 -2.53 4.87
CA PRO A 89 20.63 -3.86 4.94
C PRO A 89 21.95 -3.78 5.73
N ASN A 90 22.06 -4.59 6.77
CA ASN A 90 23.33 -4.75 7.49
C ASN A 90 24.36 -5.34 6.53
N GLN A 91 25.31 -4.51 6.08
CA GLN A 91 26.48 -4.95 5.32
C GLN A 91 27.47 -5.65 6.27
N LYS A 92 27.07 -6.78 6.87
CA LYS A 92 28.03 -7.69 7.49
C LYS A 92 28.70 -8.47 6.37
N VAL A 93 29.72 -7.87 5.77
CA VAL A 93 30.61 -8.60 4.86
C VAL A 93 31.34 -9.63 5.69
N LYS A 94 31.07 -10.91 5.45
CA LYS A 94 31.83 -11.98 6.07
C LYS A 94 33.21 -11.99 5.43
N ASN A 95 34.22 -11.52 6.16
CA ASN A 95 35.60 -11.59 5.70
C ASN A 95 36.04 -13.06 5.68
N TYR A 96 36.30 -13.61 4.50
CA TYR A 96 36.76 -14.99 4.32
C TYR A 96 38.23 -15.19 4.71
N TYR A 97 38.99 -14.10 4.84
CA TYR A 97 40.37 -14.12 5.29
C TYR A 97 40.53 -13.25 6.53
N LYS A 98 41.47 -13.64 7.40
CA LYS A 98 41.92 -12.79 8.51
C LYS A 98 42.97 -11.84 7.97
N SER A 99 42.78 -10.54 8.16
CA SER A 99 43.82 -9.55 7.89
C SER A 99 45.02 -9.85 8.78
N TRP A 100 46.21 -9.82 8.20
CA TRP A 100 47.46 -9.99 8.95
C TRP A 100 47.66 -8.80 9.91
N ASN A 101 48.08 -9.08 11.14
CA ASN A 101 48.36 -8.07 12.17
C ASN A 101 49.86 -8.08 12.52
N PRO A 102 50.62 -7.00 12.25
CA PRO A 102 52.07 -6.93 12.48
C PRO A 102 52.50 -6.95 13.96
N ASN A 103 51.61 -6.63 14.89
CA ASN A 103 51.96 -6.37 16.30
C ASN A 103 51.71 -7.57 17.22
N ASN A 104 51.68 -8.80 16.69
CA ASN A 104 51.42 -10.02 17.46
C ASN A 104 52.60 -10.97 17.42
#